data_AF-A0A2N8TDR2-F1
#
_entry.id   AF-A0A2N8TDR2-F1
#
_cell.length_a   1.000
_cell.length_b   1.000
_cell.length_c   1.000
_cell.angle_alpha   90.00
_cell.angle_beta   90.00
_cell.angle_gamma   90.00
#
_symmetry.space_group_name_H-M   'P 1'
#
loop_
_entity.id
_entity.type
_entity.pdbx_description
1 polymer ?
#
loop_
_entity_poly.entity_id
_entity_poly.type
_entity_poly.pdbx_seq_one_letter_code
_entity_poly.pdbx_strand_id
1 'polypeptide(L)'
;MVLVVSEEVREAIDARRPVVALESTIIAHGLPRPRNLQVALELETAVRQEGAVPATIAVLDGRPHVGLDKEQLERVANEDGIRKLGHRDLPLAVASGASGATTVSATALLAALAGVRIFATGGLGGVHREWTLTQDESADLGLLARTRITVVCAGVKSILDVPATLQRLETLGVAVAGYGTDRFPGFYLSDSGHPVDWTLGTPEQVAGVMVAQDALDGPGSALIVANPVPEEEQLDPDLHARVLADALRACEEQGVTGQSVTPFLLDYLVRHTDGASLSANLAAVRGNVRLAARIAAAWACRG
;
A
#
# COMPACT_ATOMS: atom_id res chain seq x y z
N MET A 1 15.43 16.09 -12.22
CA MET A 1 14.87 14.73 -12.20
C MET A 1 13.61 14.78 -13.05
N VAL A 2 13.53 14.02 -14.14
CA VAL A 2 12.31 13.99 -14.95
C VAL A 2 11.49 12.80 -14.47
N LEU A 3 10.56 13.07 -13.55
CA LEU A 3 9.47 12.14 -13.24
C LEU A 3 8.67 11.93 -14.53
N VAL A 4 8.50 10.69 -14.96
CA VAL A 4 7.77 10.35 -16.19
C VAL A 4 6.32 10.06 -15.82
N VAL A 5 5.45 11.05 -16.01
CA VAL A 5 4.01 10.87 -15.85
C VAL A 5 3.43 10.46 -17.20
N SER A 6 2.68 9.35 -17.26
CA SER A 6 2.03 8.93 -18.51
C SER A 6 1.05 9.99 -19.02
N GLU A 7 0.78 10.00 -20.33
CA GLU A 7 -0.12 11.01 -20.90
C GLU A 7 -1.53 10.90 -20.30
N GLU A 8 -2.05 9.68 -20.16
CA GLU A 8 -3.37 9.45 -19.57
C GLU A 8 -3.47 10.01 -18.15
N VAL A 9 -2.45 9.78 -17.32
CA VAL A 9 -2.41 10.30 -15.95
C VAL A 9 -2.28 11.82 -15.94
N ARG A 10 -1.41 12.39 -16.79
CA ARG A 10 -1.24 13.84 -16.87
C ARG A 10 -2.53 14.54 -17.29
N GLU A 11 -3.16 14.07 -18.37
CA GLU A 11 -4.47 14.58 -18.82
C GLU A 11 -5.54 14.45 -17.74
N ALA A 12 -5.53 13.34 -16.98
CA ALA A 12 -6.47 13.17 -15.88
C ALA A 12 -6.25 14.19 -14.76
N ILE A 13 -5.00 14.44 -14.37
CA ILE A 13 -4.67 15.44 -13.35
C ILE A 13 -5.03 16.85 -13.82
N ASP A 14 -4.65 17.22 -15.06
CA ASP A 14 -4.92 18.53 -15.64
C ASP A 14 -6.43 18.80 -15.78
N ALA A 15 -7.20 17.77 -16.15
CA ALA A 15 -8.66 17.83 -16.23
C ALA A 15 -9.38 17.58 -14.89
N ARG A 16 -8.65 17.44 -13.79
CA ARG A 16 -9.17 17.10 -12.45
C ARG A 16 -10.06 15.84 -12.43
N ARG A 17 -9.76 14.88 -13.29
CA ARG A 17 -10.38 13.56 -13.28
C ARG A 17 -9.79 12.71 -12.14
N PRO A 18 -10.56 11.76 -11.60
CA PRO A 18 -10.08 10.88 -10.54
C PRO A 18 -8.88 10.03 -10.99
N VAL A 19 -7.81 10.03 -10.19
CA VAL A 19 -6.61 9.21 -10.39
C VAL A 19 -6.30 8.43 -9.11
N VAL A 20 -5.98 7.15 -9.25
CA VAL A 20 -5.57 6.28 -8.14
C VAL A 20 -4.18 5.72 -8.42
N ALA A 21 -3.22 6.04 -7.54
CA ALA A 21 -1.90 5.42 -7.55
C ALA A 21 -1.99 3.95 -7.11
N LEU A 22 -1.16 3.10 -7.72
CA LEU A 22 -0.97 1.68 -7.36
C LEU A 22 0.53 1.37 -7.22
N GLU A 23 0.91 0.58 -6.22
CA GLU A 23 2.31 0.17 -6.04
C GLU A 23 2.65 -1.03 -6.93
N SER A 24 3.94 -1.22 -7.23
CA SER A 24 4.43 -2.34 -8.03
C SER A 24 5.11 -3.45 -7.22
N THR A 25 5.41 -3.25 -5.92
CA THR A 25 6.05 -4.30 -5.10
C THR A 25 5.18 -5.55 -4.99
N ILE A 26 3.86 -5.40 -4.91
CA ILE A 26 2.94 -6.54 -4.92
C ILE A 26 3.07 -7.37 -6.21
N ILE A 27 3.37 -6.73 -7.34
CA ILE A 27 3.51 -7.36 -8.65
C ILE A 27 4.86 -8.11 -8.74
N ALA A 28 5.97 -7.46 -8.40
CA ALA A 28 7.29 -8.05 -8.58
C ALA A 28 7.70 -9.02 -7.46
N HIS A 29 7.21 -8.80 -6.23
CA HIS A 29 7.69 -9.49 -5.02
C HIS A 29 6.58 -10.06 -4.13
N GLY A 30 5.32 -9.73 -4.40
CA GLY A 30 4.19 -10.16 -3.57
C GLY A 30 3.40 -11.34 -4.13
N LEU A 31 3.52 -11.64 -5.42
CA LEU A 31 2.70 -12.62 -6.13
C LEU A 31 3.55 -13.50 -7.06
N PRO A 32 3.24 -14.80 -7.18
CA PRO A 32 3.95 -15.67 -8.11
C PRO A 32 3.59 -15.36 -9.58
N ARG A 33 4.52 -15.63 -10.50
CA ARG A 33 4.26 -15.60 -11.96
C ARG A 33 3.42 -16.82 -12.38
N PRO A 34 2.52 -16.69 -13.37
CA PRO A 34 2.09 -15.49 -14.09
C PRO A 34 0.98 -14.70 -13.38
N ARG A 35 0.57 -15.13 -12.18
CA ARG A 35 -0.57 -14.56 -11.45
C ARG A 35 -0.36 -13.08 -11.11
N ASN A 36 0.88 -12.68 -10.87
CA ASN A 36 1.25 -11.29 -10.61
C ASN A 36 0.79 -10.29 -11.69
N LEU A 37 1.08 -10.56 -12.97
CA LEU A 37 0.65 -9.70 -14.08
C LEU A 37 -0.87 -9.70 -14.23
N GLN A 38 -1.51 -10.87 -14.09
CA GLN A 38 -2.96 -10.98 -14.16
C GLN A 38 -3.62 -10.11 -13.09
N VAL A 39 -3.14 -10.18 -11.85
CA VAL A 39 -3.66 -9.37 -10.75
C VAL A 39 -3.39 -7.88 -11.00
N ALA A 40 -2.21 -7.50 -11.50
CA ALA A 40 -1.93 -6.09 -11.83
C ALA A 40 -2.96 -5.52 -12.83
N LEU A 41 -3.25 -6.27 -13.91
CA LEU A 41 -4.26 -5.91 -14.90
C LEU A 41 -5.69 -5.90 -14.32
N GLU A 42 -6.02 -6.86 -13.45
CA GLU A 42 -7.30 -6.91 -12.73
C GLU A 42 -7.48 -5.64 -11.85
N LEU A 43 -6.43 -5.18 -11.16
CA LEU A 43 -6.49 -3.99 -10.31
C LEU A 43 -6.63 -2.71 -11.13
N GLU A 44 -5.87 -2.54 -12.23
CA GLU A 44 -6.06 -1.40 -13.13
C GLU A 44 -7.47 -1.37 -13.73
N THR A 45 -8.00 -2.54 -14.10
CA THR A 45 -9.38 -2.67 -14.59
C THR A 45 -10.40 -2.26 -13.52
N ALA A 46 -10.20 -2.67 -12.26
CA ALA A 46 -11.08 -2.30 -11.15
C ALA A 46 -11.10 -0.77 -10.91
N VAL A 47 -9.95 -0.09 -11.01
CA VAL A 47 -9.90 1.38 -10.96
C VAL A 47 -10.74 2.00 -12.08
N ARG A 48 -10.58 1.50 -13.32
CA ARG A 48 -11.30 2.00 -14.50
C ARG A 48 -12.81 1.78 -14.40
N GLN A 49 -13.24 0.63 -13.88
CA GLN A 49 -14.67 0.30 -13.70
C GLN A 49 -15.38 1.24 -12.72
N GLU A 50 -14.65 1.79 -11.75
CA GLU A 50 -15.14 2.78 -10.79
C GLU A 50 -14.97 4.22 -11.32
N GLY A 51 -14.59 4.39 -12.59
CA GLY A 51 -14.52 5.69 -13.27
C GLY A 51 -13.23 6.48 -13.03
N ALA A 52 -12.19 5.86 -12.47
CA ALA A 52 -10.89 6.48 -12.20
C ALA A 52 -9.80 6.02 -13.18
N VAL A 53 -8.72 6.80 -13.26
CA VAL A 53 -7.52 6.46 -14.03
C VAL A 53 -6.50 5.78 -13.11
N PRO A 54 -6.06 4.54 -13.42
CA PRO A 54 -5.01 3.89 -12.65
C PRO A 54 -3.64 4.50 -12.98
N ALA A 55 -2.84 4.72 -11.95
CA ALA A 55 -1.45 5.14 -12.05
C ALA A 55 -0.56 4.12 -11.33
N THR A 56 -0.32 2.97 -11.95
CA THR A 56 0.70 2.03 -11.45
C THR A 56 2.07 2.71 -11.51
N ILE A 57 2.85 2.63 -10.43
CA ILE A 57 4.13 3.32 -10.28
C ILE A 57 5.27 2.31 -10.18
N ALA A 58 6.37 2.58 -10.89
CA ALA A 58 7.62 1.81 -10.82
C ALA A 58 8.81 2.68 -11.24
N VAL A 59 10.03 2.17 -11.07
CA VAL A 59 11.23 2.76 -11.69
C VAL A 59 11.73 1.82 -12.77
N LEU A 60 11.90 2.30 -13.99
CA LEU A 60 12.42 1.53 -15.12
C LEU A 60 13.63 2.25 -15.70
N ASP A 61 14.76 1.55 -15.80
CA ASP A 61 16.01 2.06 -16.37
C ASP A 61 16.44 3.41 -15.73
N GLY A 62 16.25 3.53 -14.41
CA GLY A 62 16.52 4.74 -13.63
C GLY A 62 15.52 5.88 -13.81
N ARG A 63 14.38 5.63 -14.47
CA ARG A 63 13.32 6.62 -14.66
C ARG A 63 12.12 6.28 -13.78
N PRO A 64 11.69 7.16 -12.85
CA PRO A 64 10.47 6.93 -12.10
C PRO A 64 9.26 7.19 -13.00
N HIS A 65 8.39 6.20 -13.15
CA HIS A 65 7.17 6.25 -13.95
C HIS A 65 5.93 6.33 -13.05
N VAL A 66 4.99 7.20 -13.41
CA VAL A 66 3.66 7.31 -12.80
C VAL A 66 2.61 7.08 -13.87
N GLY A 67 1.97 5.90 -13.81
CA GLY A 67 1.22 5.32 -14.92
C GLY A 67 2.15 4.52 -15.82
N LEU A 68 1.98 3.19 -15.82
CA LEU A 68 2.70 2.29 -16.72
C LEU A 68 1.86 1.98 -17.94
N ASP A 69 2.49 1.86 -19.10
CA ASP A 69 1.88 1.18 -20.24
C ASP A 69 1.93 -0.35 -20.05
N LYS A 70 1.32 -1.07 -21.00
CA LYS A 70 1.21 -2.53 -20.94
C LYS A 70 2.59 -3.20 -20.95
N GLU A 71 3.48 -2.75 -21.83
CA GLU A 71 4.83 -3.29 -21.97
C GLU A 71 5.67 -3.05 -20.70
N GLN A 72 5.57 -1.87 -20.11
CA GLN A 72 6.21 -1.52 -18.84
C GLN A 72 5.68 -2.35 -17.67
N LEU A 73 4.36 -2.57 -17.61
CA LEU A 73 3.75 -3.43 -16.60
C LEU A 73 4.21 -4.89 -16.74
N GLU A 74 4.29 -5.38 -17.99
CA GLU A 74 4.84 -6.70 -18.31
C GLU A 74 6.31 -6.83 -17.91
N ARG A 75 7.13 -5.79 -18.10
CA ARG A 75 8.52 -5.75 -17.61
C ARG A 75 8.58 -5.86 -16.10
N VAL A 76 7.81 -5.05 -15.37
CA VAL A 76 7.76 -5.11 -13.89
C VAL A 76 7.37 -6.50 -13.38
N ALA A 77 6.45 -7.18 -14.07
CA ALA A 77 5.98 -8.50 -13.67
C ALA A 77 6.95 -9.65 -14.02
N ASN A 78 7.65 -9.56 -15.15
CA ASN A 78 8.35 -10.69 -15.76
C ASN A 78 9.87 -10.53 -15.86
N GLU A 79 10.41 -9.32 -15.79
CA GLU A 79 11.86 -9.10 -15.87
C GLU A 79 12.52 -9.59 -14.58
N ASP A 80 13.65 -10.28 -14.71
CA ASP A 80 14.47 -10.68 -13.56
C ASP A 80 15.32 -9.49 -13.08
N GLY A 81 15.68 -9.47 -11.79
CA GLY A 81 16.51 -8.41 -11.24
C GLY A 81 15.78 -7.09 -10.94
N ILE A 82 14.45 -7.05 -11.07
CA ILE A 82 13.61 -5.96 -10.56
C ILE A 82 13.86 -5.81 -9.05
N ARG A 83 14.38 -4.66 -8.63
CA ARG A 83 14.69 -4.37 -7.23
C ARG A 83 13.43 -3.94 -6.46
N LYS A 84 13.36 -4.23 -5.16
CA LYS A 84 12.39 -3.60 -4.26
C LYS A 84 12.90 -2.23 -3.83
N LEU A 85 12.19 -1.16 -4.16
CA LEU A 85 12.62 0.22 -3.93
C LEU A 85 11.74 0.93 -2.88
N GLY A 86 12.36 1.28 -1.75
CA GLY A 86 11.86 2.30 -0.83
C GLY A 86 12.18 3.71 -1.30
N HIS A 87 11.61 4.72 -0.65
CA HIS A 87 11.86 6.12 -1.03
C HIS A 87 13.36 6.50 -0.96
N ARG A 88 14.12 5.93 -0.01
CA ARG A 88 15.58 6.14 0.12
C ARG A 88 16.38 5.55 -1.05
N ASP A 89 15.83 4.55 -1.72
CA ASP A 89 16.50 3.83 -2.81
C ASP A 89 16.29 4.55 -4.15
N LEU A 90 15.32 5.46 -4.26
CA LEU A 90 14.98 6.16 -5.50
C LEU A 90 16.16 6.96 -6.08
N PRO A 91 16.91 7.80 -5.31
CA PRO A 91 18.04 8.54 -5.87
C PRO A 91 19.14 7.60 -6.40
N LEU A 92 19.35 6.47 -5.72
CA LEU A 92 20.34 5.47 -6.13
C LEU A 92 19.90 4.79 -7.44
N ALA A 93 18.64 4.36 -7.52
CA ALA A 93 18.10 3.72 -8.72
C ALA A 93 18.14 4.67 -9.93
N VAL A 94 17.81 5.94 -9.74
CA VAL A 94 17.88 6.98 -10.78
C VAL A 94 19.32 7.19 -11.24
N ALA A 95 20.26 7.34 -10.31
CA ALA A 95 21.66 7.58 -10.65
C ALA A 95 22.32 6.37 -11.33
N SER A 96 21.94 5.15 -10.95
CA SER A 96 22.54 3.92 -11.47
C SER A 96 21.82 3.35 -12.71
N GLY A 97 20.70 3.95 -13.14
CA GLY A 97 19.89 3.38 -14.22
C GLY A 97 19.18 2.07 -13.84
N ALA A 98 18.93 1.81 -12.55
CA ALA A 98 18.34 0.54 -12.11
C ALA A 98 16.82 0.53 -12.26
N SER A 99 16.27 -0.63 -12.60
CA SER A 99 14.84 -0.92 -12.58
C SER A 99 14.41 -1.49 -11.22
N GLY A 100 13.22 -1.15 -10.78
CA GLY A 100 12.69 -1.63 -9.52
C GLY A 100 11.21 -1.32 -9.30
N ALA A 101 10.57 -2.23 -8.57
CA ALA A 101 9.21 -2.10 -8.08
C ALA A 101 9.19 -1.23 -6.82
N THR A 102 8.26 -0.29 -6.75
CA THR A 102 8.14 0.67 -5.65
C THR A 102 7.31 0.09 -4.52
N THR A 103 7.78 0.28 -3.29
CA THR A 103 7.03 0.00 -2.06
C THR A 103 5.98 1.08 -1.81
N VAL A 104 5.18 0.94 -0.75
CA VAL A 104 4.29 2.00 -0.22
C VAL A 104 5.03 3.34 -0.11
N SER A 105 6.20 3.38 0.53
CA SER A 105 6.96 4.64 0.65
C SER A 105 7.33 5.25 -0.71
N ALA A 106 7.99 4.50 -1.60
CA ALA A 106 8.39 5.05 -2.89
C ALA A 106 7.18 5.48 -3.75
N THR A 107 6.10 4.68 -3.71
CA THR A 107 4.86 4.96 -4.44
C THR A 107 4.18 6.23 -3.93
N ALA A 108 4.04 6.38 -2.62
CA ALA A 108 3.44 7.57 -2.01
C ALA A 108 4.21 8.85 -2.37
N LEU A 109 5.54 8.82 -2.31
CA LEU A 109 6.38 9.96 -2.69
C LEU A 109 6.21 10.33 -4.17
N LEU A 110 6.33 9.35 -5.07
CA LEU A 110 6.23 9.60 -6.52
C LEU A 110 4.82 10.02 -6.95
N ALA A 111 3.78 9.45 -6.33
CA ALA A 111 2.39 9.86 -6.54
C ALA A 111 2.17 11.31 -6.12
N ALA A 112 2.63 11.69 -4.92
CA ALA A 112 2.51 13.06 -4.42
C ALA A 112 3.27 14.06 -5.31
N LEU A 113 4.49 13.70 -5.77
CA LEU A 113 5.26 14.53 -6.70
C LEU A 113 4.58 14.69 -8.07
N ALA A 114 3.80 13.71 -8.51
CA ALA A 114 2.98 13.81 -9.73
C ALA A 114 1.67 14.58 -9.52
N GLY A 115 1.28 14.90 -8.28
CA GLY A 115 0.00 15.52 -7.96
C GLY A 115 -1.16 14.53 -7.73
N VAL A 116 -0.88 13.22 -7.65
CA VAL A 116 -1.87 12.19 -7.34
C VAL A 116 -2.08 12.13 -5.82
N ARG A 117 -3.32 12.36 -5.37
CA ARG A 117 -3.65 12.49 -3.94
C ARG A 117 -4.14 11.19 -3.28
N ILE A 118 -4.42 10.15 -4.05
CA ILE A 118 -5.03 8.91 -3.55
C ILE A 118 -4.22 7.71 -4.03
N PHE A 119 -3.95 6.79 -3.10
CA PHE A 119 -3.14 5.60 -3.30
C PHE A 119 -3.83 4.39 -2.67
N ALA A 120 -3.93 3.28 -3.41
CA ALA A 120 -4.41 2.00 -2.88
C ALA A 120 -3.27 0.97 -2.78
N THR A 121 -3.22 0.26 -1.66
CA THR A 121 -2.32 -0.89 -1.45
C THR A 121 -3.07 -1.98 -0.68
N GLY A 122 -2.50 -3.18 -0.59
CA GLY A 122 -3.00 -4.22 0.31
C GLY A 122 -2.85 -3.79 1.77
N GLY A 123 -1.64 -3.49 2.21
CA GLY A 123 -1.33 -3.20 3.61
C GLY A 123 0.01 -2.49 3.76
N LEU A 124 0.08 -1.57 4.71
CA LEU A 124 1.27 -0.77 4.98
C LEU A 124 2.39 -1.63 5.59
N GLY A 125 3.64 -1.18 5.46
CA GLY A 125 4.66 -1.51 6.45
C GLY A 125 4.40 -0.79 7.77
N GLY A 126 5.13 -1.15 8.80
CA GLY A 126 4.92 -0.61 10.14
C GLY A 126 6.06 -0.95 11.09
N VAL A 127 5.78 -0.91 12.38
CA VAL A 127 6.70 -1.34 13.43
C VAL A 127 6.73 -2.87 13.45
N HIS A 128 7.92 -3.46 13.36
CA HIS A 128 8.04 -4.91 13.46
C HIS A 128 7.88 -5.38 14.91
N ARG A 129 7.50 -6.65 15.06
CA ARG A 129 7.51 -7.31 16.37
C ARG A 129 8.93 -7.27 16.96
N GLU A 130 9.01 -7.19 18.28
CA GLU A 130 10.27 -7.03 19.02
C GLU A 130 11.06 -5.75 18.71
N TRP A 131 10.38 -4.71 18.21
CA TRP A 131 10.98 -3.41 17.91
C TRP A 131 11.84 -2.85 19.05
N THR A 132 11.45 -3.03 20.31
CA THR A 132 12.23 -2.55 21.47
C THR A 132 13.63 -3.16 21.56
N LEU A 133 13.88 -4.28 20.88
CA LEU A 133 15.17 -4.96 20.78
C LEU A 133 15.83 -4.71 19.42
N THR A 134 15.09 -4.92 18.33
CA THR A 134 15.64 -4.93 16.96
C THR A 134 15.69 -3.56 16.31
N GLN A 135 14.83 -2.64 16.74
CA GLN A 135 14.63 -1.33 16.12
C GLN A 135 14.40 -1.44 14.59
N ASP A 136 13.61 -2.44 14.15
CA ASP A 136 13.14 -2.58 12.75
C ASP A 136 11.75 -1.96 12.49
N GLU A 137 11.71 -0.85 11.75
CA GLU A 137 10.52 -0.04 11.45
C GLU A 137 10.51 0.30 9.97
N SER A 138 9.34 0.14 9.35
CA SER A 138 9.17 0.49 7.95
C SER A 138 9.38 1.99 7.72
N ALA A 139 10.18 2.29 6.70
CA ALA A 139 10.35 3.63 6.17
C ALA A 139 9.03 4.26 5.64
N ASP A 140 7.95 3.47 5.51
CA ASP A 140 6.61 3.96 5.17
C ASP A 140 6.13 4.98 6.20
N LEU A 141 6.29 4.70 7.51
CA LEU A 141 5.72 5.53 8.57
C LEU A 141 6.31 6.95 8.55
N GLY A 142 7.64 7.04 8.53
CA GLY A 142 8.35 8.31 8.50
C GLY A 142 8.10 9.10 7.22
N LEU A 143 7.87 8.44 6.08
CA LEU A 143 7.52 9.14 4.84
C LEU A 143 6.08 9.65 4.86
N LEU A 144 5.12 8.82 5.30
CA LEU A 144 3.71 9.17 5.34
C LEU A 144 3.45 10.34 6.29
N ALA A 145 4.25 10.47 7.35
CA ALA A 145 4.29 11.63 8.24
C ALA A 145 4.67 12.97 7.59
N ARG A 146 5.13 12.95 6.33
CA ARG A 146 5.59 14.13 5.59
C ARG A 146 4.98 14.25 4.19
N THR A 147 4.09 13.35 3.82
CA THR A 147 3.57 13.24 2.44
C THR A 147 2.08 13.43 2.44
N ARG A 148 1.60 14.45 1.72
CA ARG A 148 0.17 14.75 1.64
C ARG A 148 -0.54 13.83 0.65
N ILE A 149 -0.96 12.68 1.14
CA ILE A 149 -1.61 11.63 0.35
C ILE A 149 -2.64 10.88 1.20
N THR A 150 -3.72 10.43 0.58
CA THR A 150 -4.69 9.51 1.20
C THR A 150 -4.36 8.09 0.79
N VAL A 151 -4.12 7.21 1.76
CA VAL A 151 -3.77 5.81 1.51
C VAL A 151 -4.89 4.91 1.98
N VAL A 152 -5.46 4.13 1.06
CA VAL A 152 -6.47 3.10 1.35
C VAL A 152 -5.78 1.76 1.48
N CYS A 153 -5.95 1.10 2.62
CA CYS A 153 -5.26 -0.15 2.94
C CYS A 153 -6.07 -0.99 3.94
N ALA A 154 -5.77 -2.29 4.04
CA ALA A 154 -6.33 -3.17 5.07
C ALA A 154 -5.48 -3.13 6.35
N GLY A 155 -5.03 -1.93 6.74
CA GLY A 155 -4.15 -1.73 7.90
C GLY A 155 -2.69 -2.01 7.58
N VAL A 156 -1.96 -2.59 8.54
CA VAL A 156 -0.55 -2.96 8.39
C VAL A 156 -0.44 -4.47 8.20
N LYS A 157 0.56 -4.95 7.44
CA LYS A 157 0.76 -6.39 7.21
C LYS A 157 0.73 -7.16 8.53
N SER A 158 -0.01 -8.28 8.57
CA SER A 158 -0.33 -9.01 9.81
C SER A 158 0.88 -9.54 10.59
N ILE A 159 2.05 -9.57 9.94
CA ILE A 159 3.34 -9.94 10.53
C ILE A 159 3.91 -8.88 11.47
N LEU A 160 3.38 -7.67 11.42
CA LEU A 160 3.85 -6.50 12.16
C LEU A 160 3.21 -6.41 13.55
N ASP A 161 3.71 -5.48 14.35
CA ASP A 161 3.14 -5.10 15.64
C ASP A 161 2.12 -3.98 15.42
N VAL A 162 0.83 -4.34 15.41
CA VAL A 162 -0.28 -3.40 15.20
C VAL A 162 -0.33 -2.30 16.27
N PRO A 163 -0.37 -2.61 17.59
CA PRO A 163 -0.45 -1.56 18.60
C PRO A 163 0.76 -0.65 18.60
N ALA A 164 1.99 -1.17 18.41
CA ALA A 164 3.17 -0.32 18.28
C ALA A 164 3.11 0.56 17.03
N THR A 165 2.57 0.06 15.91
CA THR A 165 2.42 0.85 14.70
C THR A 165 1.39 1.97 14.86
N LEU A 166 0.25 1.72 15.52
CA LEU A 166 -0.75 2.75 15.79
C LEU A 166 -0.18 3.86 16.67
N GLN A 167 0.53 3.52 17.75
CA GLN A 167 1.21 4.48 18.61
C GLN A 167 2.27 5.29 17.86
N ARG A 168 2.97 4.65 16.92
CA ARG A 168 3.95 5.33 16.09
C ARG A 168 3.32 6.31 15.11
N LEU A 169 2.22 5.92 14.45
CA LEU A 169 1.46 6.79 13.55
C LEU A 169 0.92 8.01 14.30
N GLU A 170 0.39 7.81 15.52
CA GLU A 170 -0.02 8.88 16.42
C GLU A 170 1.14 9.85 16.71
N THR A 171 2.28 9.33 17.17
CA THR A 171 3.48 10.12 17.47
C THR A 171 3.97 10.93 16.26
N LEU A 172 3.85 10.36 15.06
CA LEU A 172 4.28 10.99 13.81
C LEU A 172 3.23 11.96 13.22
N GLY A 173 2.05 12.08 13.83
CA GLY A 173 0.98 12.94 13.34
C GLY A 173 0.34 12.44 12.04
N VAL A 174 0.32 11.12 11.81
CA VAL A 174 -0.38 10.49 10.68
C VAL A 174 -1.79 10.14 11.11
N ALA A 175 -2.79 10.72 10.45
CA ALA A 175 -4.19 10.47 10.77
C ALA A 175 -4.61 9.06 10.30
N VAL A 176 -5.36 8.36 11.15
CA VAL A 176 -5.93 7.03 10.83
C VAL A 176 -7.43 7.08 11.05
N ALA A 177 -8.19 6.60 10.08
CA ALA A 177 -9.63 6.41 10.20
C ALA A 177 -10.04 5.03 9.68
N GLY A 178 -10.89 4.33 10.43
CA GLY A 178 -11.54 3.11 9.97
C GLY A 178 -12.65 3.43 8.97
N TYR A 179 -12.75 2.67 7.90
CA TYR A 179 -13.82 2.82 6.91
C TYR A 179 -14.95 1.85 7.22
N GLY A 180 -16.09 2.36 7.68
CA GLY A 180 -17.25 1.56 8.09
C GLY A 180 -17.02 0.72 9.35
N THR A 181 -15.96 1.00 10.12
CA THR A 181 -15.55 0.23 11.30
C THR A 181 -14.90 1.13 12.36
N ASP A 182 -15.02 0.76 13.64
CA ASP A 182 -14.27 1.31 14.77
C ASP A 182 -13.06 0.44 15.17
N ARG A 183 -12.79 -0.60 14.39
CA ARG A 183 -11.67 -1.54 14.58
C ARG A 183 -10.63 -1.37 13.50
N PHE A 184 -9.36 -1.35 13.88
CA PHE A 184 -8.26 -1.37 12.93
C PHE A 184 -8.15 -2.78 12.31
N PRO A 185 -8.14 -2.92 10.98
CA PRO A 185 -8.03 -4.22 10.32
C PRO A 185 -6.65 -4.85 10.45
N GLY A 186 -6.62 -6.19 10.55
CA GLY A 186 -5.41 -7.00 10.73
C GLY A 186 -4.83 -7.52 9.42
N PHE A 187 -4.98 -6.79 8.31
CA PHE A 187 -4.59 -7.16 6.94
C PHE A 187 -5.34 -8.37 6.38
N TYR A 188 -5.04 -9.59 6.85
CA TYR A 188 -5.80 -10.79 6.48
C TYR A 188 -7.09 -10.96 7.27
N LEU A 189 -7.25 -10.18 8.35
CA LEU A 189 -8.38 -10.21 9.27
C LEU A 189 -9.11 -8.87 9.21
N SER A 190 -10.44 -8.92 9.32
CA SER A 190 -11.30 -7.73 9.37
C SER A 190 -11.05 -6.89 10.63
N ASP A 191 -10.64 -7.54 11.73
CA ASP A 191 -10.32 -6.94 13.02
C ASP A 191 -8.95 -7.43 13.54
N SER A 192 -8.09 -6.49 13.95
CA SER A 192 -6.78 -6.77 14.56
C SER A 192 -6.81 -6.90 16.08
N GLY A 193 -7.92 -6.61 16.74
CA GLY A 193 -8.00 -6.48 18.19
C GLY A 193 -7.95 -5.01 18.68
N HIS A 194 -7.56 -4.07 17.83
CA HIS A 194 -7.26 -2.70 18.23
C HIS A 194 -8.29 -1.68 17.70
N PRO A 195 -8.73 -0.70 18.53
CA PRO A 195 -9.66 0.33 18.07
C PRO A 195 -8.98 1.38 17.18
N VAL A 196 -9.78 2.13 16.43
CA VAL A 196 -9.40 3.40 15.82
C VAL A 196 -10.22 4.55 16.43
N ASP A 197 -9.63 5.74 16.51
CA ASP A 197 -10.30 6.89 17.14
C ASP A 197 -11.35 7.57 16.24
N TRP A 198 -11.22 7.38 14.92
CA TRP A 198 -12.08 8.00 13.92
C TRP A 198 -12.64 6.97 12.95
N THR A 199 -13.91 7.13 12.60
CA THR A 199 -14.60 6.30 11.60
C THR A 199 -15.19 7.17 10.51
N LEU A 200 -15.05 6.74 9.26
CA LEU A 200 -15.64 7.35 8.07
C LEU A 200 -16.53 6.30 7.40
N GLY A 201 -17.74 6.68 6.98
CA GLY A 201 -18.73 5.78 6.40
C GLY A 201 -18.93 5.91 4.89
N THR A 202 -18.49 7.02 4.27
CA THR A 202 -18.66 7.24 2.83
C THR A 202 -17.41 7.86 2.16
N PRO A 203 -17.24 7.69 0.83
CA PRO A 203 -16.15 8.32 0.10
C PRO A 203 -16.14 9.85 0.20
N GLU A 204 -17.31 10.48 0.30
CA GLU A 204 -17.47 11.93 0.43
C GLU A 204 -16.98 12.45 1.79
N GLN A 205 -17.11 11.64 2.84
CA GLN A 205 -16.54 11.99 4.14
C GLN A 205 -15.01 11.96 4.10
N VAL A 206 -14.41 10.96 3.43
CA VAL A 206 -12.95 10.92 3.20
C VAL A 206 -12.50 12.15 2.40
N ALA A 207 -13.17 12.45 1.28
CA ALA A 207 -12.87 13.65 0.49
C ALA A 207 -13.05 14.94 1.32
N GLY A 208 -14.02 14.98 2.23
CA GLY A 208 -14.19 16.09 3.18
C GLY A 208 -13.00 16.29 4.11
N VAL A 209 -12.40 15.20 4.62
CA VAL A 209 -11.16 15.27 5.41
C VAL A 209 -10.00 15.80 4.57
N MET A 210 -9.88 15.37 3.32
CA MET A 210 -8.85 15.87 2.40
C MET A 210 -8.99 17.38 2.15
N VAL A 211 -10.22 17.87 1.95
CA VAL A 211 -10.51 19.31 1.81
C VAL A 211 -10.13 20.06 3.10
N ALA A 212 -10.46 19.51 4.26
CA ALA A 212 -10.10 20.11 5.54
C ALA A 212 -8.58 20.15 5.78
N GLN A 213 -7.85 19.08 5.39
CA GLN A 213 -6.39 19.06 5.45
C GLN A 213 -5.78 20.18 4.60
N ASP A 214 -6.30 20.41 3.39
CA ASP A 214 -5.82 21.47 2.52
C ASP A 214 -6.21 22.87 3.03
N ALA A 215 -7.39 23.05 3.61
CA ALA A 215 -7.86 24.33 4.15
C ALA A 215 -7.12 24.76 5.43
N LEU A 216 -6.68 23.81 6.26
CA LEU A 216 -5.90 24.08 7.47
C LEU A 216 -4.44 24.46 7.18
N ASP A 217 -3.95 24.18 5.97
CA ASP A 217 -2.57 24.47 5.52
C ASP A 217 -1.47 24.02 6.53
N GLY A 218 -1.70 22.86 7.17
CA GLY A 218 -0.77 22.28 8.13
C GLY A 218 0.46 21.64 7.46
N PRO A 219 1.38 21.04 8.25
CA PRO A 219 2.45 20.21 7.71
C PRO A 219 1.95 19.07 6.80
N GLY A 220 2.77 18.63 5.85
CA GLY A 220 2.46 17.47 5.01
C GLY A 220 2.28 16.24 5.88
N SER A 221 1.14 15.55 5.78
CA SER A 221 0.91 14.27 6.45
C SER A 221 -0.15 13.48 5.69
N ALA A 222 -0.04 12.16 5.74
CA ALA A 222 -0.97 11.26 5.10
C ALA A 222 -2.26 11.10 5.91
N LEU A 223 -3.34 10.75 5.21
CA LEU A 223 -4.55 10.18 5.79
C LEU A 223 -4.57 8.68 5.49
N ILE A 224 -4.61 7.85 6.51
CA ILE A 224 -4.80 6.40 6.37
C ILE A 224 -6.29 6.09 6.49
N VAL A 225 -6.84 5.51 5.44
CA VAL A 225 -8.20 4.96 5.40
C VAL A 225 -8.08 3.45 5.52
N ALA A 226 -8.33 2.95 6.73
CA ALA A 226 -8.22 1.54 7.05
C ALA A 226 -9.51 0.82 6.69
N ASN A 227 -9.47 0.05 5.60
CA ASN A 227 -10.61 -0.63 5.01
C ASN A 227 -10.48 -2.16 5.24
N PRO A 228 -11.33 -2.76 6.09
CA PRO A 228 -11.28 -4.18 6.37
C PRO A 228 -11.46 -5.06 5.13
N VAL A 229 -10.79 -6.20 5.12
CA VAL A 229 -11.19 -7.32 4.25
C VAL A 229 -12.59 -7.81 4.70
N PRO A 230 -13.50 -8.16 3.78
CA PRO A 230 -14.79 -8.75 4.16
C PRO A 230 -14.60 -10.00 5.02
N GLU A 231 -15.46 -10.20 6.02
CA GLU A 231 -15.34 -11.33 6.97
C GLU A 231 -15.44 -12.69 6.28
N GLU A 232 -16.24 -12.79 5.23
CA GLU A 232 -16.40 -13.99 4.42
C GLU A 232 -15.19 -14.29 3.52
N GLU A 233 -14.31 -13.31 3.29
CA GLU A 233 -13.09 -13.43 2.47
C GLU A 233 -11.81 -13.37 3.32
N GLN A 234 -11.93 -13.21 4.64
CA GLN A 234 -10.79 -13.14 5.55
C GLN A 234 -10.15 -14.51 5.80
N LEU A 235 -8.91 -14.53 6.27
CA LEU A 235 -8.26 -15.76 6.71
C LEU A 235 -8.86 -16.23 8.04
N ASP A 236 -9.03 -17.55 8.22
CA ASP A 236 -9.46 -18.10 9.50
C ASP A 236 -8.58 -17.58 10.66
N PRO A 237 -9.15 -16.90 11.68
CA PRO A 237 -8.35 -16.26 12.72
C PRO A 237 -7.47 -17.22 13.51
N ASP A 238 -7.95 -18.43 13.80
CA ASP A 238 -7.20 -19.43 14.55
C ASP A 238 -6.05 -20.00 13.73
N LEU A 239 -6.27 -20.25 12.43
CA LEU A 239 -5.23 -20.63 11.49
C LEU A 239 -4.17 -19.54 11.36
N HIS A 240 -4.61 -18.28 11.20
CA HIS A 240 -3.70 -17.13 11.11
C HIS A 240 -2.80 -17.02 12.33
N ALA A 241 -3.38 -17.07 13.54
CA ALA A 241 -2.64 -16.95 14.79
C ALA A 241 -1.59 -18.06 14.94
N ARG A 242 -1.95 -19.32 14.65
CA ARG A 242 -1.02 -20.45 14.69
C ARG A 242 0.12 -20.29 13.69
N VAL A 243 -0.19 -20.09 12.42
CA VAL A 243 0.82 -20.02 11.35
C VAL A 243 1.74 -18.82 11.52
N LEU A 244 1.22 -17.68 11.97
CA LEU A 244 2.06 -16.50 12.26
C LEU A 244 3.03 -16.78 13.41
N ALA A 245 2.59 -17.42 14.49
CA ALA A 245 3.47 -17.79 15.59
C ALA A 245 4.59 -18.75 15.13
N ASP A 246 4.26 -19.70 14.26
CA ASP A 246 5.22 -20.64 13.68
C ASP A 246 6.21 -19.94 12.75
N ALA A 247 5.72 -19.02 11.91
CA ALA A 247 6.53 -18.23 10.99
C ALA A 247 7.56 -17.36 11.73
N LEU A 248 7.15 -16.73 12.84
CA LEU A 248 8.04 -15.89 13.65
C LEU A 248 9.17 -16.73 14.29
N ARG A 249 8.86 -17.92 14.83
CA ARG A 249 9.89 -18.83 15.36
C ARG A 249 10.85 -19.29 14.25
N ALA A 250 10.31 -19.67 13.08
CA ALA A 250 11.14 -20.07 11.95
C ALA A 250 12.05 -18.93 11.44
N CYS A 251 11.58 -17.68 11.49
CA CYS A 251 12.35 -16.49 11.12
C CYS A 251 13.54 -16.28 12.06
N GLU A 252 13.31 -16.45 13.37
CA GLU A 252 14.35 -16.36 14.41
C GLU A 252 15.37 -17.50 14.29
N GLU A 253 14.91 -18.75 14.19
CA GLU A 253 15.78 -19.94 14.06
C GLU A 253 16.70 -19.86 12.83
N GLN A 254 16.25 -19.22 11.75
CA GLN A 254 17.04 -19.02 10.53
C GLN A 254 17.85 -17.72 10.50
N GLY A 255 17.74 -16.88 11.53
CA GLY A 255 18.46 -15.61 11.61
C GLY A 255 18.11 -14.62 10.49
N VAL A 256 16.88 -14.67 9.98
CA VAL A 256 16.42 -13.75 8.91
C VAL A 256 16.23 -12.36 9.50
N THR A 257 16.89 -11.35 8.93
CA THR A 257 16.90 -9.97 9.45
C THR A 257 16.72 -8.92 8.34
N GLY A 258 16.34 -7.70 8.73
CA GLY A 258 16.21 -6.55 7.84
C GLY A 258 15.18 -6.74 6.72
N GLN A 259 15.49 -6.28 5.51
CA GLN A 259 14.55 -6.28 4.38
C GLN A 259 14.06 -7.67 3.96
N SER A 260 14.74 -8.74 4.39
CA SER A 260 14.40 -10.14 4.11
C SER A 260 13.29 -10.69 5.02
N VAL A 261 13.02 -10.07 6.17
CA VAL A 261 12.01 -10.55 7.15
C VAL A 261 10.61 -10.59 6.56
N THR A 262 10.17 -9.48 5.93
CA THR A 262 8.81 -9.41 5.36
C THR A 262 8.58 -10.44 4.25
N PRO A 263 9.44 -10.55 3.22
CA PRO A 263 9.29 -11.59 2.20
C PRO A 263 9.26 -13.01 2.78
N PHE A 264 10.13 -13.30 3.75
CA PHE A 264 10.18 -14.61 4.41
C PHE A 264 8.87 -14.94 5.12
N LEU A 265 8.37 -14.03 5.98
CA LEU A 265 7.16 -14.28 6.76
C LEU A 265 5.91 -14.40 5.88
N LEU A 266 5.81 -13.58 4.82
CA LEU A 266 4.68 -13.67 3.88
C LEU A 266 4.71 -14.97 3.06
N ASP A 267 5.88 -15.39 2.57
CA ASP A 267 6.03 -16.68 1.89
C ASP A 267 5.70 -17.86 2.82
N TYR A 268 6.14 -17.80 4.09
CA TYR A 268 5.79 -18.80 5.10
C TYR A 268 4.27 -18.89 5.28
N LEU A 269 3.58 -17.76 5.45
CA LEU A 269 2.12 -17.70 5.58
C LEU A 269 1.42 -18.29 4.35
N VAL A 270 1.86 -17.95 3.13
CA VAL A 270 1.27 -18.51 1.90
C VAL A 270 1.40 -20.03 1.87
N ARG A 271 2.58 -20.57 2.15
CA ARG A 271 2.84 -22.02 2.12
C ARG A 271 2.07 -22.80 3.19
N HIS A 272 1.98 -22.25 4.40
CA HIS A 272 1.41 -22.95 5.56
C HIS A 272 -0.07 -22.63 5.78
N THR A 273 -0.70 -21.90 4.85
CA THR A 273 -2.16 -21.69 4.79
C THR A 273 -2.77 -22.26 3.51
N ASP A 274 -2.02 -23.08 2.75
CA ASP A 274 -2.40 -23.61 1.45
C ASP A 274 -2.94 -22.51 0.49
N GLY A 275 -2.33 -21.33 0.55
CA GLY A 275 -2.71 -20.17 -0.24
C GLY A 275 -3.90 -19.36 0.29
N ALA A 276 -4.53 -19.72 1.42
CA ALA A 276 -5.65 -18.94 1.96
C ALA A 276 -5.26 -17.50 2.33
N SER A 277 -4.05 -17.29 2.88
CA SER A 277 -3.52 -15.93 3.12
C SER A 277 -3.33 -15.12 1.84
N LEU A 278 -2.97 -15.76 0.73
CA LEU A 278 -2.88 -15.11 -0.58
C LEU A 278 -4.26 -14.69 -1.07
N SER A 279 -5.27 -15.55 -0.92
CA SER A 279 -6.67 -15.23 -1.27
C SER A 279 -7.19 -14.04 -0.47
N ALA A 280 -6.99 -14.01 0.84
CA ALA A 280 -7.36 -12.89 1.71
C ALA A 280 -6.63 -11.59 1.31
N ASN A 281 -5.33 -11.66 0.97
CA ASN A 281 -4.58 -10.51 0.45
C ASN A 281 -5.22 -9.94 -0.82
N LEU A 282 -5.59 -10.83 -1.75
CA LEU A 282 -6.21 -10.43 -3.02
C LEU A 282 -7.60 -9.81 -2.80
N ALA A 283 -8.39 -10.33 -1.86
CA ALA A 283 -9.66 -9.73 -1.46
C ALA A 283 -9.46 -8.32 -0.88
N ALA A 284 -8.53 -8.18 0.06
CA ALA A 284 -8.17 -6.90 0.67
C ALA A 284 -7.75 -5.85 -0.38
N VAL A 285 -6.78 -6.16 -1.24
CA VAL A 285 -6.29 -5.19 -2.24
C VAL A 285 -7.38 -4.81 -3.26
N ARG A 286 -8.24 -5.76 -3.68
CA ARG A 286 -9.36 -5.46 -4.58
C ARG A 286 -10.39 -4.53 -3.92
N GLY A 287 -10.72 -4.77 -2.65
CA GLY A 287 -11.58 -3.89 -1.86
C GLY A 287 -11.01 -2.48 -1.75
N ASN A 288 -9.71 -2.39 -1.41
CA ASN A 288 -9.01 -1.11 -1.26
C ASN A 288 -8.96 -0.32 -2.56
N VAL A 289 -8.69 -1.00 -3.69
CA VAL A 289 -8.65 -0.36 -5.02
C VAL A 289 -10.01 0.21 -5.42
N ARG A 290 -11.09 -0.54 -5.22
CA ARG A 290 -12.45 -0.05 -5.51
C ARG A 290 -12.81 1.14 -4.63
N LEU A 291 -12.54 1.06 -3.32
CA LEU A 291 -12.80 2.15 -2.40
C LEU A 291 -11.97 3.39 -2.74
N ALA A 292 -10.68 3.23 -3.04
CA ALA A 292 -9.81 4.33 -3.46
C ALA A 292 -10.32 5.04 -4.71
N ALA A 293 -10.81 4.29 -5.70
CA ALA A 293 -11.38 4.88 -6.92
C ALA A 293 -12.65 5.69 -6.63
N ARG A 294 -13.53 5.21 -5.74
CA ARG A 294 -14.71 5.96 -5.29
C ARG A 294 -14.34 7.21 -4.51
N ILE A 295 -13.34 7.14 -3.64
CA ILE A 295 -12.78 8.31 -2.94
C ILE A 295 -12.20 9.30 -3.95
N ALA A 296 -11.53 8.82 -5.00
CA ALA A 296 -10.97 9.67 -6.04
C ALA A 296 -12.06 10.40 -6.83
N ALA A 297 -13.16 9.72 -7.16
CA ALA A 297 -14.31 10.34 -7.79
C ALA A 297 -14.93 11.43 -6.87
N ALA A 298 -15.13 11.13 -5.59
CA ALA A 298 -15.66 12.10 -4.62
C ALA A 298 -14.72 13.30 -4.41
N TRP A 299 -13.40 13.08 -4.43
CA TRP A 299 -12.38 14.12 -4.37
C TRP A 299 -12.39 15.03 -5.60
N ALA A 300 -12.42 14.44 -6.79
CA ALA A 300 -12.47 15.16 -8.07
C ALA A 300 -13.69 16.10 -8.18
N CYS A 301 -14.85 15.70 -7.65
CA CYS A 301 -16.05 16.54 -7.66
C CYS A 301 -16.00 17.77 -6.73
N ARG A 302 -15.01 17.88 -5.83
CA ARG A 302 -14.91 18.95 -4.83
C ARG A 302 -13.77 19.95 -5.09
N GLY A 303 -12.90 19.67 -6.06
CA GLY A 303 -11.67 20.41 -6.35
C GLY A 303 -11.77 21.43 -7.48
#